data_AF-A0A7Y0R3C5-F1
#
_entry.id   AF-A0A7Y0R3C5-F1
#
_cell.length_a   1.000
_cell.length_b   1.000
_cell.length_c   1.000
_cell.angle_alpha   90.00
_cell.angle_beta   90.00
_cell.angle_gamma   90.00
#
_symmetry.space_group_name_H-M   'P 1'
#
loop_
_entity.id
_entity.type
_entity.pdbx_description
1 polymer ?
#
loop_
_entity_poly.entity_id
_entity_poly.type
_entity_poly.pdbx_seq_one_letter_code
_entity_poly.pdbx_strand_id
1 'polypeptide(L)'
;GGEREVTFDRCLVATGASPAVPPIPGLKESPYWTSTEALVSDTIPARLAVIGSSVVALELAQAFARLGSKVTALARNTLFFREDPAIGEAVTAAFRAEGIEVLEHTQASQVAHMDGEFVLTTTHGELRADKLLVATGRT
;
A
#
# COMPACT_ATOMS: atom_id res chain seq x y z
N GLY A 1 28.06 13.54 16.49
CA GLY A 1 27.96 14.02 15.10
C GLY A 1 28.55 15.40 15.03
N GLY A 2 29.29 15.72 13.97
CA GLY A 2 29.82 17.07 13.74
C GLY A 2 29.05 17.74 12.61
N GLU A 3 28.95 19.06 12.68
CA GLU A 3 28.45 19.89 11.59
C GLU A 3 29.62 20.30 10.68
N ARG A 4 29.34 20.48 9.39
CA ARG A 4 30.32 20.93 8.40
C ARG A 4 29.67 21.87 7.40
N GLU A 5 30.26 23.04 7.19
CA GLU A 5 29.88 23.94 6.11
C GLU A 5 30.45 23.46 4.77
N VAL A 6 29.62 23.58 3.72
CA VAL A 6 29.98 23.25 2.34
C VAL A 6 29.70 24.48 1.47
N THR A 7 30.75 25.10 0.93
CA THR A 7 30.64 26.23 0.00
C THR A 7 30.44 25.75 -1.44
N PHE A 8 29.66 26.48 -2.24
CA PHE A 8 29.37 26.13 -3.63
C PHE A 8 29.16 27.39 -4.49
N ASP A 9 29.47 27.30 -5.79
CA ASP A 9 29.12 28.34 -6.75
C ASP A 9 27.63 28.26 -7.12
N ARG A 10 27.09 27.05 -7.29
CA ARG A 10 25.67 26.76 -7.55
C ARG A 10 25.28 25.48 -6.81
N CYS A 11 24.03 25.39 -6.36
CA CYS A 11 23.50 24.21 -5.68
C CYS A 11 22.21 23.74 -6.35
N LEU A 12 22.08 22.42 -6.54
CA LEU A 12 20.87 21.74 -6.96
C LEU A 12 20.38 20.87 -5.79
N VAL A 13 19.14 21.08 -5.38
CA VAL A 13 18.46 20.22 -4.40
C VAL A 13 17.67 19.16 -5.15
N ALA A 14 18.05 17.90 -4.98
CA ALA A 14 17.46 16.74 -5.66
C ALA A 14 17.24 15.55 -4.71
N THR A 15 16.64 15.81 -3.53
CA THR A 15 16.49 14.83 -2.43
C THR A 15 15.39 13.79 -2.65
N GLY A 16 14.67 13.84 -3.77
CA GLY A 16 13.61 12.88 -4.10
C GLY A 16 12.39 13.01 -3.17
N ALA A 17 11.68 11.89 -2.98
CA ALA A 17 10.45 11.78 -2.19
C ALA A 17 10.41 10.46 -1.41
N SER A 18 9.61 10.41 -0.34
CA SER A 18 9.41 9.26 0.53
C SER A 18 7.96 8.75 0.47
N PRO A 19 7.69 7.47 0.80
CA PRO A 19 6.31 6.96 0.87
C PRO A 19 5.43 7.79 1.83
N ALA A 20 4.24 8.16 1.37
CA ALA A 20 3.27 8.88 2.19
C ALA A 20 2.50 7.91 3.08
N VAL A 21 2.40 8.22 4.37
CA VAL A 21 1.69 7.41 5.37
C VAL A 21 0.42 8.15 5.79
N PRO A 22 -0.79 7.61 5.54
CA PRO A 22 -2.03 8.27 5.90
C PRO A 22 -2.22 8.26 7.43
N PRO A 23 -2.89 9.26 8.02
CA PRO A 23 -3.06 9.37 9.47
C PRO A 23 -4.18 8.44 9.98
N ILE A 24 -4.13 7.16 9.65
CA ILE A 24 -5.10 6.16 10.13
C ILE A 24 -4.74 5.78 11.58
N PRO A 25 -5.67 5.88 12.55
CA PRO A 25 -5.43 5.49 13.94
C PRO A 25 -4.81 4.09 14.04
N GLY A 26 -3.71 3.99 14.78
CA GLY A 26 -2.97 2.74 15.02
C GLY A 26 -2.02 2.30 13.89
N LEU A 27 -2.12 2.87 12.68
CA LEU A 27 -1.24 2.48 11.57
C LEU A 27 0.23 2.79 11.85
N LYS A 28 0.52 3.99 12.35
CA LYS A 28 1.89 4.48 12.54
C LYS A 28 2.74 3.57 13.45
N GLU A 29 2.12 2.99 14.47
CA GLU A 29 2.78 2.13 15.46
C GLU A 29 2.76 0.65 15.06
N SER A 30 2.08 0.30 13.96
CA SER A 30 2.00 -1.07 13.45
C SER A 30 3.21 -1.41 12.55
N PRO A 31 3.56 -2.70 12.37
CA PRO A 31 4.69 -3.10 11.53
C PRO A 31 4.32 -3.13 10.03
N TYR A 32 3.63 -2.10 9.54
CA TYR A 32 3.21 -2.02 8.13
C TYR A 32 4.40 -1.92 7.18
N TRP A 33 4.18 -2.28 5.93
CA TRP A 33 5.14 -2.12 4.86
C TRP A 33 4.84 -0.90 4.01
N THR A 34 5.90 -0.22 3.56
CA THR A 34 5.85 0.57 2.34
C THR A 34 6.31 -0.30 1.16
N SER A 35 6.49 0.29 -0.02
CA SER A 35 7.12 -0.42 -1.15
C SER A 35 8.53 -0.92 -0.83
N THR A 36 9.28 -0.22 0.01
CA THR A 36 10.65 -0.60 0.39
C THR A 36 10.66 -1.95 1.09
N GLU A 37 9.89 -2.09 2.18
CA GLU A 37 9.86 -3.32 2.99
C GLU A 37 9.24 -4.49 2.22
N ALA A 38 8.24 -4.21 1.38
CA ALA A 38 7.60 -5.24 0.55
C ALA A 38 8.60 -5.84 -0.47
N LEU A 39 9.43 -5.01 -1.11
CA LEU A 39 10.39 -5.47 -2.13
C LEU A 39 11.57 -6.27 -1.54
N VAL A 40 11.94 -6.02 -0.30
CA VAL A 40 13.05 -6.71 0.37
C VAL A 40 12.60 -7.87 1.27
N SER A 41 11.30 -8.16 1.30
CA SER A 41 10.79 -9.28 2.08
C SER A 41 11.32 -10.60 1.54
N ASP A 42 11.80 -11.45 2.45
CA ASP A 42 12.30 -12.79 2.18
C ASP A 42 11.20 -13.86 2.13
N THR A 43 9.94 -13.46 2.40
CA THR A 43 8.79 -14.34 2.52
C THR A 43 7.58 -13.77 1.78
N ILE A 44 6.73 -14.66 1.26
CA ILE A 44 5.45 -14.30 0.70
C ILE A 44 4.38 -14.49 1.78
N PRO A 45 3.70 -13.43 2.27
CA PRO A 45 2.70 -13.57 3.31
C PRO A 45 1.49 -14.35 2.78
N ALA A 46 0.85 -15.17 3.63
CA ALA A 46 -0.34 -15.92 3.22
C ALA A 46 -1.52 -14.99 2.89
N ARG A 47 -1.67 -13.88 3.62
CA ARG A 47 -2.66 -12.82 3.39
C ARG A 47 -1.98 -11.45 3.38
N LEU A 48 -2.23 -10.68 2.33
CA LEU A 48 -1.73 -9.31 2.17
C LEU A 48 -2.91 -8.35 1.99
N ALA A 49 -3.03 -7.40 2.92
CA ALA A 49 -3.89 -6.24 2.74
C ALA A 49 -3.09 -5.11 2.09
N VAL A 50 -3.70 -4.40 1.13
CA VAL A 50 -3.07 -3.25 0.44
C VAL A 50 -3.96 -2.03 0.59
N ILE A 51 -3.45 -0.95 1.18
CA ILE A 51 -4.11 0.37 1.20
C ILE A 51 -3.48 1.22 0.09
N GLY A 52 -4.24 1.43 -0.98
CA GLY A 52 -3.77 2.14 -2.18
C GLY A 52 -4.46 1.61 -3.44
N SER A 53 -4.53 2.46 -4.48
CA SER A 53 -5.30 2.17 -5.71
C SER A 53 -4.64 2.72 -6.98
N SER A 54 -3.34 2.96 -6.92
CA SER A 54 -2.52 3.46 -8.03
C SER A 54 -1.28 2.59 -8.20
N VAL A 55 -0.39 3.00 -9.10
CA VAL A 55 0.72 2.20 -9.67
C VAL A 55 1.42 1.30 -8.65
N VAL A 56 2.07 1.87 -7.63
CA VAL A 56 2.83 1.09 -6.62
C VAL A 56 1.96 0.08 -5.87
N ALA A 57 0.71 0.45 -5.55
CA ALA A 57 -0.20 -0.44 -4.84
C ALA A 57 -0.59 -1.63 -5.72
N LEU A 58 -0.89 -1.38 -6.99
CA LEU A 58 -1.43 -2.39 -7.91
C LEU A 58 -0.33 -3.32 -8.44
N GLU A 59 0.82 -2.78 -8.82
CA GLU A 59 1.97 -3.59 -9.26
C GLU A 59 2.38 -4.60 -8.19
N LEU A 60 2.52 -4.14 -6.94
CA LEU A 60 2.89 -5.01 -5.83
C LEU A 60 1.75 -5.94 -5.42
N ALA A 61 0.49 -5.48 -5.39
CA ALA A 61 -0.66 -6.34 -5.12
C ALA A 61 -0.69 -7.55 -6.05
N GLN A 62 -0.56 -7.32 -7.37
CA GLN A 62 -0.56 -8.40 -8.35
C GLN A 62 0.69 -9.29 -8.27
N ALA A 63 1.88 -8.71 -8.04
CA ALA A 63 3.09 -9.48 -7.87
C ALA A 63 2.98 -10.46 -6.69
N PHE A 64 2.54 -9.99 -5.53
CA PHE A 64 2.35 -10.85 -4.34
C PHE A 64 1.24 -11.88 -4.55
N ALA A 65 0.13 -11.52 -5.21
CA ALA A 65 -0.93 -12.46 -5.54
C ALA A 65 -0.42 -13.63 -6.39
N ARG A 66 0.34 -13.34 -7.45
CA ARG A 66 0.92 -14.35 -8.34
C ARG A 66 2.02 -15.18 -7.69
N LEU A 67 2.67 -14.66 -6.66
CA LEU A 67 3.65 -15.38 -5.85
C LEU A 67 3.02 -16.22 -4.74
N GLY A 68 1.70 -16.12 -4.52
CA GLY A 68 0.94 -17.01 -3.64
C GLY A 68 0.18 -16.34 -2.50
N SER A 69 0.25 -15.01 -2.33
CA SER A 69 -0.53 -14.30 -1.32
C SER A 69 -2.02 -14.26 -1.69
N LYS A 70 -2.90 -14.43 -0.71
CA LYS A 70 -4.29 -13.97 -0.82
C LYS A 70 -4.32 -12.45 -0.63
N VAL A 71 -4.59 -11.71 -1.70
CA VAL A 71 -4.50 -10.24 -1.69
C VAL A 71 -5.89 -9.60 -1.64
N THR A 72 -6.05 -8.63 -0.73
CA THR A 72 -7.20 -7.73 -0.69
C THR A 72 -6.74 -6.27 -0.80
N ALA A 73 -7.16 -5.58 -1.86
CA ALA A 73 -6.85 -4.18 -2.13
C ALA A 73 -8.00 -3.26 -1.69
N LEU A 74 -7.69 -2.28 -0.85
CA LEU A 74 -8.63 -1.27 -0.35
C LEU A 74 -8.43 0.02 -1.16
N ALA A 75 -9.37 0.29 -2.06
CA ALA A 75 -9.40 1.49 -2.86
C ALA A 75 -10.41 2.48 -2.26
N ARG A 76 -9.95 3.68 -1.87
CA ARG A 76 -10.85 4.71 -1.32
C ARG A 76 -11.93 5.18 -2.31
N ASN A 77 -11.65 5.04 -3.60
CA ASN A 77 -12.55 5.28 -4.73
C ASN A 77 -12.52 4.02 -5.62
N THR A 78 -12.30 4.17 -6.92
CA THR A 78 -12.00 3.09 -7.88
C THR A 78 -10.48 2.98 -8.11
N LEU A 79 -10.03 1.90 -8.76
CA LEU A 79 -8.65 1.79 -9.23
C LEU A 79 -8.34 2.84 -10.29
N PHE A 80 -7.13 3.39 -10.28
CA PHE A 80 -6.70 4.43 -11.21
C PHE A 80 -7.67 5.63 -11.30
N PHE A 81 -8.26 6.04 -10.16
CA PHE A 81 -9.29 7.09 -10.10
C PHE A 81 -8.95 8.43 -10.79
N ARG A 82 -7.67 8.74 -11.04
CA ARG A 82 -7.24 9.97 -11.70
C ARG A 82 -7.06 9.82 -13.21
N GLU A 83 -7.16 8.61 -13.73
CA GLU A 83 -6.98 8.27 -15.13
C GLU A 83 -8.33 8.10 -15.84
N ASP A 84 -8.30 7.77 -17.13
CA ASP A 84 -9.51 7.36 -17.85
C ASP A 84 -10.20 6.17 -17.13
N PRO A 85 -11.51 6.24 -16.84
CA PRO A 85 -12.23 5.19 -16.13
C PRO A 85 -12.07 3.79 -16.73
N ALA A 86 -11.92 3.67 -18.06
CA ALA A 86 -11.72 2.39 -18.73
C ALA A 86 -10.46 1.65 -18.25
N ILE A 87 -9.42 2.38 -17.82
CA ILE A 87 -8.19 1.80 -17.26
C ILE A 87 -8.51 1.12 -15.92
N GLY A 88 -9.19 1.83 -15.02
CA GLY A 88 -9.59 1.30 -13.72
C GLY A 88 -10.50 0.08 -13.86
N GLU A 89 -11.49 0.15 -14.75
CA GLU A 89 -12.44 -0.95 -15.02
C GLU A 89 -11.72 -2.21 -15.53
N ALA A 90 -10.85 -2.05 -16.53
CA ALA A 90 -10.12 -3.17 -17.12
C ALA A 90 -9.18 -3.84 -16.10
N VAL A 91 -8.45 -3.04 -15.31
CA VAL A 91 -7.52 -3.55 -14.29
C VAL A 91 -8.27 -4.23 -13.14
N THR A 92 -9.39 -3.66 -12.67
CA THR A 92 -10.24 -4.28 -11.65
C THR A 92 -10.77 -5.63 -12.13
N ALA A 93 -11.24 -5.72 -13.38
CA ALA A 93 -11.71 -6.98 -13.96
C ALA A 93 -10.59 -8.03 -14.03
N ALA A 94 -9.39 -7.62 -14.46
CA ALA A 94 -8.22 -8.50 -14.51
C ALA A 94 -7.82 -9.01 -13.12
N PHE A 95 -7.77 -8.13 -12.11
CA PHE A 95 -7.46 -8.50 -10.72
C PHE A 95 -8.45 -9.52 -10.17
N ARG A 96 -9.75 -9.25 -10.32
CA ARG A 96 -10.80 -10.18 -9.86
C ARG A 96 -10.74 -11.52 -10.59
N ALA A 97 -10.40 -11.54 -11.88
CA ALA A 97 -10.27 -12.77 -12.66
C ALA A 97 -9.13 -13.69 -12.18
N GLU A 98 -8.08 -13.14 -11.57
CA GLU A 98 -6.98 -13.91 -10.97
C GLU A 98 -7.07 -14.03 -9.44
N GLY A 99 -8.24 -13.71 -8.86
CA GLY A 99 -8.54 -13.96 -7.44
C GLY A 99 -8.11 -12.86 -6.47
N ILE A 100 -7.68 -11.70 -6.96
CA ILE A 100 -7.42 -10.53 -6.11
C ILE A 100 -8.73 -9.87 -5.74
N GLU A 101 -8.98 -9.71 -4.44
CA GLU A 101 -10.14 -9.01 -3.95
C GLU A 101 -9.91 -7.50 -4.05
N VAL A 102 -10.82 -6.79 -4.72
CA VAL A 102 -10.76 -5.32 -4.88
C VAL A 102 -11.98 -4.70 -4.22
N LEU A 103 -11.75 -4.09 -3.06
CA LEU A 103 -12.75 -3.36 -2.28
C LEU A 103 -12.73 -1.89 -2.67
N GLU A 104 -13.58 -1.53 -3.62
CA GLU A 104 -13.79 -0.15 -4.06
C GLU A 104 -14.57 0.64 -3.00
N HIS A 105 -14.41 1.96 -2.99
CA HIS A 105 -15.03 2.86 -2.01
C HIS A 105 -14.82 2.44 -0.55
N THR A 106 -13.64 1.87 -0.25
CA THR A 106 -13.31 1.28 1.04
C THR A 106 -12.09 1.94 1.65
N GLN A 107 -12.22 2.32 2.92
CA GLN A 107 -11.14 2.87 3.72
C GLN A 107 -11.07 2.14 5.06
N ALA A 108 -9.87 1.94 5.57
CA ALA A 108 -9.67 1.49 6.95
C ALA A 108 -9.80 2.70 7.89
N SER A 109 -10.71 2.63 8.85
CA SER A 109 -10.89 3.66 9.88
C SER A 109 -9.97 3.43 11.08
N GLN A 110 -9.47 2.21 11.26
CA GLN A 110 -8.54 1.84 12.33
C GLN A 110 -7.66 0.67 11.87
N VAL A 111 -6.41 0.68 12.31
CA VAL A 111 -5.47 -0.44 12.18
C VAL A 111 -5.04 -0.88 13.57
N ALA A 112 -5.09 -2.17 13.82
CA ALA A 112 -4.47 -2.81 14.97
C ALA A 112 -3.55 -3.94 14.50
N HIS A 113 -2.59 -4.30 15.33
CA HIS A 113 -1.75 -5.48 15.14
C HIS A 113 -1.73 -6.28 16.44
N MET A 114 -2.40 -7.43 16.45
CA MET A 114 -2.64 -8.26 17.62
C MET A 114 -2.41 -9.72 17.25
N ASP A 115 -1.86 -10.52 18.16
CA ASP A 115 -1.63 -11.95 17.95
C ASP A 115 -0.83 -12.32 16.67
N GLY A 116 0.01 -11.40 16.20
CA GLY A 116 0.86 -11.58 15.03
C GLY A 116 0.21 -11.28 13.68
N GLU A 117 -1.01 -10.73 13.66
CA GLU A 117 -1.70 -10.33 12.43
C GLU A 117 -2.24 -8.90 12.49
N PHE A 118 -2.48 -8.31 11.32
CA PHE A 118 -3.19 -7.05 11.16
C PHE A 118 -4.69 -7.27 11.26
N VAL A 119 -5.37 -6.35 11.95
CA VAL A 119 -6.82 -6.23 12.00
C VAL A 119 -7.20 -4.82 11.55
N LEU A 120 -7.88 -4.72 10.41
CA LEU A 120 -8.34 -3.47 9.83
C LEU A 120 -9.85 -3.35 10.03
N THR A 121 -10.28 -2.28 10.68
CA THR A 121 -11.70 -1.90 10.71
C THR A 121 -12.02 -1.13 9.45
N THR A 122 -12.92 -1.64 8.61
CA THR A 122 -13.30 -1.01 7.34
C THR A 122 -14.81 -0.79 7.26
N THR A 123 -15.25 -0.01 6.26
CA THR A 123 -16.68 0.13 5.93
C THR A 123 -17.34 -1.17 5.44
N HIS A 124 -16.54 -2.16 5.04
CA HIS A 124 -16.99 -3.49 4.61
C HIS A 124 -16.84 -4.55 5.70
N GLY A 125 -16.53 -4.14 6.94
CA GLY A 125 -16.32 -5.03 8.08
C GLY A 125 -14.85 -5.17 8.46
N GLU A 126 -14.57 -6.14 9.32
CA GLU A 126 -13.22 -6.45 9.79
C GLU A 126 -12.46 -7.25 8.72
N LEU A 127 -11.24 -6.81 8.40
CA LEU A 127 -10.31 -7.50 7.51
C LEU A 127 -9.06 -7.90 8.28
N ARG A 128 -8.62 -9.15 8.12
CA ARG A 128 -7.40 -9.68 8.75
C ARG A 128 -6.36 -10.06 7.71
N ALA A 129 -5.10 -9.71 7.96
CA ALA A 129 -3.99 -10.02 7.07
C ALA A 129 -2.68 -10.25 7.84
N ASP A 130 -1.76 -11.04 7.28
CA ASP A 130 -0.45 -11.29 7.89
C ASP A 130 0.49 -10.10 7.66
N LYS A 131 0.32 -9.39 6.54
CA LYS A 131 1.03 -8.16 6.20
C LYS A 131 0.09 -7.09 5.65
N LEU A 132 0.49 -5.84 5.85
CA LEU A 132 -0.20 -4.66 5.36
C LEU A 132 0.76 -3.80 4.54
N LEU A 133 0.49 -3.63 3.25
CA LEU A 133 1.19 -2.68 2.38
C LEU A 133 0.43 -1.36 2.32
N VAL A 134 1.12 -0.25 2.60
CA VAL A 134 0.62 1.12 2.45
C VAL A 134 1.31 1.78 1.26
N ALA A 135 0.52 2.06 0.23
CA ALA A 135 0.99 2.62 -1.03
C ALA A 135 0.04 3.75 -1.50
N THR A 136 -0.10 4.78 -0.66
CA THR A 136 -1.07 5.88 -0.85
C THR A 136 -0.51 7.14 -1.51
N GLY A 137 0.75 7.12 -1.94
CA GLY A 137 1.44 8.24 -2.57
C GLY A 137 2.86 8.41 -2.07
N ARG A 138 3.51 9.49 -2.49
CA ARG A 138 4.85 9.89 -2.06
C ARG A 138 4.90 11.41 -1.82
N THR A 139 5.74 11.85 -0.89
CA THR A 139 5.93 13.26 -0.50
C THR A 139 7.40 13.61 -0.40
#